data_AF-A0AAV2Z2T3-F1
#
_entry.id   AF-A0AAV2Z2T3-F1
#
_cell.length_a   1.000
_cell.length_b   1.000
_cell.length_c   1.000
_cell.angle_alpha   90.00
_cell.angle_beta   90.00
_cell.angle_gamma   90.00
#
_symmetry.space_group_name_H-M   'P 1'
#
loop_
_entity.id
_entity.type
_entity.pdbx_description
1 polymer ?
#
loop_
_entity_poly.entity_id
_entity_poly.type
_entity_poly.pdbx_seq_one_letter_code
_entity_poly.pdbx_strand_id
1 'polypeptide(L)'
;MGIFTPSPTINYNFVAGVYSFFAVLCVILYALTHFTDAVKGFYIVLVPFLPCVCWSFVVRHQWLKLREDEAATAKTAEGEALSEEKDAETKKDK
;
A
#
# COMPACT_ATOMS: atom_id res chain seq x y z
N MET A 1 -11.11 -0.58 -13.92
CA MET A 1 -9.89 -1.01 -13.19
C MET A 1 -8.70 -0.30 -13.82
N GLY A 2 -8.30 0.86 -13.31
CA GLY A 2 -7.10 1.54 -13.80
C GLY A 2 -5.84 0.84 -13.30
N ILE A 3 -4.72 0.93 -14.02
CA ILE A 3 -3.46 0.28 -13.63
C ILE A 3 -2.93 0.77 -12.27
N PHE A 4 -3.34 1.97 -11.81
CA PHE A 4 -2.96 2.50 -10.50
C PHE A 4 -4.02 2.30 -9.43
N THR A 5 -5.23 1.86 -9.79
CA THR A 5 -6.32 1.68 -8.83
C THR A 5 -6.02 0.50 -7.91
N PRO A 6 -5.95 0.70 -6.59
CA PRO A 6 -5.68 -0.39 -5.66
C PRO A 6 -6.88 -1.34 -5.53
N SER A 7 -6.61 -2.62 -5.37
CA SER A 7 -7.62 -3.63 -5.04
C SER A 7 -7.90 -3.62 -3.52
N PRO A 8 -9.17 -3.69 -3.08
CA PRO A 8 -9.51 -3.73 -1.66
C PRO A 8 -9.02 -5.00 -0.95
N THR A 9 -8.79 -6.08 -1.69
CA THR A 9 -8.37 -7.39 -1.14
C THR A 9 -6.86 -7.53 -0.97
N ILE A 10 -6.05 -6.57 -1.45
CA ILE A 10 -4.59 -6.70 -1.49
C ILE A 10 -3.96 -5.80 -0.43
N ASN A 11 -3.01 -6.37 0.33
CA ASN A 11 -2.19 -5.61 1.26
C ASN A 11 -0.98 -4.99 0.53
N TYR A 12 -1.08 -3.70 0.20
CA TYR A 12 -0.03 -3.00 -0.53
C TYR A 12 1.22 -2.68 0.32
N ASN A 13 1.18 -2.79 1.65
CA ASN A 13 2.40 -2.75 2.46
C ASN A 13 3.28 -3.97 2.20
N PHE A 14 2.67 -5.16 2.11
CA PHE A 14 3.39 -6.39 1.79
C PHE A 14 3.96 -6.36 0.37
N VAL A 15 3.14 -5.97 -0.62
CA VAL A 15 3.57 -5.87 -2.03
C VAL A 15 4.76 -4.91 -2.18
N ALA A 16 4.65 -3.70 -1.63
CA ALA A 16 5.75 -2.72 -1.69
C ALA A 16 7.00 -3.23 -0.97
N GLY A 17 6.85 -3.92 0.15
CA GLY A 17 7.97 -4.52 0.90
C GLY A 17 8.72 -5.59 0.08
N VAL A 18 8.00 -6.55 -0.49
CA VAL A 18 8.60 -7.65 -1.28
C VAL A 18 9.28 -7.10 -2.54
N TYR A 19 8.65 -6.18 -3.26
CA TYR A 19 9.27 -5.59 -4.45
C TYR A 19 10.47 -4.74 -4.11
N SER A 20 10.44 -3.99 -3.01
CA SER A 20 11.60 -3.24 -2.53
C SER A 20 12.75 -4.16 -2.16
N PHE A 21 12.48 -5.29 -1.49
CA PHE A 21 13.51 -6.27 -1.14
C PHE A 21 14.24 -6.80 -2.38
N PHE A 22 13.50 -7.24 -3.40
CA PHE A 22 14.11 -7.76 -4.62
C PHE A 22 14.75 -6.68 -5.49
N ALA A 23 14.23 -5.45 -5.48
CA ALA A 23 14.88 -4.31 -6.12
C ALA A 23 16.24 -4.01 -5.46
N VAL A 24 16.32 -4.03 -4.13
CA VAL A 24 17.59 -3.89 -3.39
C VAL A 24 18.54 -5.04 -3.71
N LEU A 25 18.03 -6.28 -3.73
CA LEU A 25 18.84 -7.44 -4.10
C LEU A 25 19.38 -7.35 -5.53
N CYS A 26 18.61 -6.79 -6.47
CA CYS A 26 19.06 -6.50 -7.84
C CYS A 26 20.27 -5.56 -7.83
N VAL A 27 20.20 -4.47 -7.06
CA VAL A 27 21.29 -3.50 -6.94
C VAL A 27 22.53 -4.13 -6.31
N ILE A 28 22.35 -4.98 -5.28
CA ILE A 28 23.45 -5.70 -4.64
C ILE A 28 24.12 -6.67 -5.63
N LEU A 29 23.35 -7.47 -6.37
CA LEU A 29 23.89 -8.40 -7.36
C LEU A 29 24.57 -7.66 -8.52
N TYR A 30 24.03 -6.50 -8.93
CA TYR A 30 24.67 -5.65 -9.91
C TYR A 30 26.02 -5.13 -9.40
N ALA A 31 26.12 -4.69 -8.14
CA ALA A 31 27.39 -4.33 -7.56
C ALA A 31 28.36 -5.52 -7.49
N LEU A 32 27.90 -6.68 -7.02
CA LEU A 32 28.71 -7.91 -6.89
C LEU A 32 29.24 -8.45 -8.22
N THR A 33 28.54 -8.20 -9.34
CA THR A 33 29.02 -8.62 -10.67
C THR A 33 30.37 -8.01 -11.05
N HIS A 34 30.78 -6.91 -10.42
CA HIS A 34 32.06 -6.25 -10.66
C HIS A 34 33.19 -6.81 -9.79
N PHE A 35 32.88 -7.63 -8.79
CA PHE A 35 33.87 -8.21 -7.87
C PHE A 35 34.15 -9.69 -8.12
N THR A 36 33.17 -10.44 -8.65
CA THR A 36 33.31 -11.87 -8.92
C THR A 36 32.51 -12.31 -10.13
N ASP A 37 33.13 -13.08 -11.03
CA ASP A 37 32.45 -13.65 -12.20
C ASP A 37 31.41 -14.72 -11.83
N ALA A 38 31.42 -15.22 -10.59
CA ALA A 38 30.49 -16.26 -10.12
C ALA A 38 29.01 -15.82 -10.15
N VAL A 39 28.74 -14.52 -10.02
CA VAL A 39 27.37 -13.96 -10.02
C VAL A 39 27.09 -13.11 -11.27
N LYS A 40 27.90 -13.28 -12.31
CA LYS A 40 27.86 -12.43 -13.50
C LYS A 40 26.50 -12.51 -14.17
N GLY A 41 25.84 -11.35 -14.28
CA GLY A 41 24.53 -11.22 -14.91
C GLY A 41 23.34 -11.71 -14.07
N PHE A 42 23.54 -12.19 -12.84
CA PHE A 42 22.42 -12.68 -12.01
C PHE A 42 21.39 -11.59 -11.70
N TYR A 43 21.82 -10.33 -11.64
CA TYR A 43 20.94 -9.19 -11.43
C TYR A 43 19.86 -9.05 -12.51
N ILE A 44 20.08 -9.56 -13.73
CA ILE A 44 19.13 -9.46 -14.86
C ILE A 44 17.79 -10.10 -14.52
N VAL A 45 17.80 -11.20 -13.77
CA VAL A 45 16.57 -11.90 -13.32
C VAL A 45 15.71 -11.00 -12.43
N LEU A 46 16.34 -10.06 -11.71
CA LEU A 46 15.66 -9.15 -10.78
C LEU A 46 15.35 -7.78 -11.39
N VAL A 47 15.79 -7.48 -12.62
CA VAL A 47 15.50 -6.21 -13.31
C VAL A 47 13.99 -5.90 -13.40
N PRO A 48 13.07 -6.86 -13.63
CA PRO A 48 11.63 -6.59 -13.63
C PRO A 48 11.10 -6.03 -12.30
N PHE A 49 11.79 -6.22 -11.18
CA PHE A 49 11.36 -5.68 -9.88
C PHE A 49 11.55 -4.16 -9.77
N LEU A 50 12.40 -3.54 -10.60
CA LEU A 50 12.62 -2.09 -10.60
C LEU A 50 11.37 -1.29 -11.08
N PRO A 51 10.75 -1.57 -12.24
CA PRO A 51 9.50 -0.92 -12.59
C PRO A 51 8.36 -1.31 -11.65
N CYS A 52 8.34 -2.55 -11.14
CA CYS A 52 7.34 -3.01 -10.18
C CYS A 52 7.40 -2.27 -8.84
N VAL A 53 8.60 -1.98 -8.32
CA VAL A 53 8.74 -1.24 -7.07
C VAL A 53 8.20 0.18 -7.22
N CYS A 54 8.54 0.87 -8.31
CA CYS A 54 8.01 2.21 -8.62
C CYS A 54 6.49 2.20 -8.68
N TRP A 55 5.90 1.24 -9.41
CA TRP A 55 4.46 1.09 -9.48
C TRP A 55 3.83 0.82 -8.12
N SER A 56 4.41 -0.10 -7.34
CA SER A 56 3.87 -0.47 -6.03
C SER A 56 3.83 0.69 -5.05
N PHE A 57 4.79 1.61 -5.10
CA PHE A 57 4.78 2.82 -4.26
C PHE A 57 3.64 3.77 -4.65
N VAL A 58 3.39 3.96 -5.94
CA VAL A 58 2.26 4.77 -6.44
C VAL A 58 0.93 4.17 -5.99
N VAL A 59 0.74 2.87 -6.18
CA VAL A 59 -0.51 2.20 -5.79
C VAL A 59 -0.67 2.15 -4.27
N ARG A 60 0.42 1.94 -3.53
CA ARG A 60 0.39 2.00 -2.05
C ARG A 60 -0.04 3.38 -1.55
N HIS A 61 0.44 4.46 -2.16
CA HIS A 61 0.03 5.81 -1.79
C HIS A 61 -1.48 6.01 -1.99
N GLN A 62 -2.02 5.57 -3.13
CA GLN A 62 -3.46 5.63 -3.39
C GLN A 62 -4.26 4.75 -2.42
N TRP A 63 -3.76 3.56 -2.10
CA TRP A 63 -4.38 2.65 -1.13
C TRP A 63 -4.45 3.23 0.27
N LEU A 64 -3.40 3.91 0.75
CA LEU A 64 -3.42 4.57 2.05
C LEU A 64 -4.42 5.71 2.09
N LYS A 65 -4.47 6.53 1.03
CA LYS A 65 -5.43 7.63 0.93
C LYS A 65 -6.88 7.13 1.00
N LEU A 66 -7.23 6.09 0.26
CA LEU A 66 -8.58 5.51 0.31
C LEU A 66 -8.96 5.06 1.71
N ARG A 67 -8.02 4.46 2.46
CA ARG A 67 -8.28 4.01 3.83
C ARG A 67 -8.43 5.17 4.82
N GLU A 68 -7.73 6.27 4.60
CA GLU A 68 -7.91 7.50 5.38
C GLU A 68 -9.31 8.10 5.13
N ASP A 69 -9.73 8.16 3.86
CA ASP A 69 -11.06 8.65 3.47
C ASP A 69 -12.19 7.76 4.03
N GLU A 70 -12.04 6.43 3.97
CA GLU A 70 -12.96 5.46 4.57
C GLU A 70 -13.07 5.63 6.09
N ALA A 71 -11.93 5.77 6.78
CA ALA A 71 -11.90 5.96 8.23
C ALA A 71 -12.50 7.31 8.65
N ALA A 72 -12.32 8.36 7.85
CA ALA A 72 -12.94 9.66 8.10
C ALA A 72 -14.47 9.58 7.96
N THR A 73 -14.95 8.93 6.91
CA THR A 73 -16.39 8.75 6.65
C THR A 73 -17.07 7.94 7.76
N ALA A 74 -16.41 6.87 8.23
CA ALA A 74 -16.93 6.05 9.32
C ALA A 74 -17.09 6.85 10.63
N LYS A 75 -16.10 7.68 10.98
CA LYS A 75 -16.17 8.53 12.19
C LYS A 75 -17.29 9.57 12.13
N THR A 76 -17.56 10.14 10.94
CA THR A 76 -18.67 11.07 10.76
C THR A 76 -20.01 10.37 10.96
N ALA A 77 -20.21 9.20 10.35
CA ALA A 77 -21.44 8.43 10.49
C ALA A 77 -21.68 7.96 11.94
N GLU A 78 -20.64 7.51 12.65
CA GLU A 78 -20.74 7.17 14.07
C GLU A 78 -21.11 8.39 14.94
N GLY A 79 -20.55 9.57 14.64
CA GLY A 79 -20.87 10.81 15.34
C GLY A 79 -22.31 11.27 15.13
N GLU A 80 -22.83 11.12 13.91
CA GLU A 80 -24.23 11.44 13.57
C GLU A 80 -25.20 10.48 14.27
N ALA A 81 -24.95 9.16 14.21
CA ALA A 81 -25.78 8.16 14.89
C ALA A 81 -25.83 8.37 16.41
N LEU A 82 -24.70 8.73 17.03
CA LEU A 82 -24.64 9.00 18.47
C LEU A 82 -25.39 10.29 18.88
N SER A 83 -25.47 11.27 17.96
CA SER A 83 -26.27 12.49 18.16
C SER A 83 -27.77 12.18 18.07
N GLU A 84 -28.19 11.40 17.08
CA GLU A 84 -29.59 11.01 16.90
C GLU A 84 -30.11 10.15 18.06
N GLU A 85 -29.29 9.23 18.58
CA GLU A 85 -29.64 8.40 19.74
C GLU A 85 -29.87 9.26 20.99
N LYS A 86 -28.98 10.22 21.27
CA LYS A 86 -29.11 11.16 22.40
C LYS A 86 -30.32 12.07 22.26
N ASP A 87 -30.61 12.55 21.05
CA ASP A 87 -31.79 13.39 20.79
C ASP A 87 -33.10 12.60 20.92
N ALA A 88 -33.09 11.31 20.60
CA ALA A 88 -34.24 10.41 20.78
C ALA A 88 -34.47 10.07 22.26
N GLU A 89 -33.42 9.84 23.03
CA GLU A 89 -33.50 9.55 24.47
C GLU A 89 -33.97 10.79 25.26
N THR A 90 -33.44 11.98 24.93
CA THR A 90 -33.84 13.25 25.56
C THR A 90 -35.32 13.61 25.32
N LYS A 91 -35.90 13.16 24.20
CA LYS A 91 -37.34 13.34 23.91
C LYS A 91 -38.24 12.33 24.62
N LYS A 92 -37.69 11.22 25.13
CA LYS A 92 -38.44 10.15 25.79
C LYS A 92 -38.67 10.43 27.28
N ASP A 93 -37.77 11.19 27.90
CA ASP A 93 -37.80 11.58 29.31
C ASP A 93 -38.63 12.86 29.59
N LYS A 94 -39.30 13.41 28.57
CA LYS A 94 -40.10 14.63 28.65
C LYS A 94 -41.56 14.38 28.28
#